data_AF-A0A656YW57-F1
#
_entry.id   AF-A0A656YW57-F1
#
_cell.length_a   1.000
_cell.length_b   1.000
_cell.length_c   1.000
_cell.angle_alpha   90.00
_cell.angle_beta   90.00
_cell.angle_gamma   90.00
#
_symmetry.space_group_name_H-M   'P 1'
#
loop_
_entity.id
_entity.type
_entity.pdbx_description
1 polymer ?
#
loop_
_entity_poly.entity_id
_entity_poly.type
_entity_poly.pdbx_seq_one_letter_code
_entity_poly.pdbx_strand_id
1 'polypeptide(L)' 'MPPSAVKTVEDLIFWQYAKIISKSAGMGKKNYGFIMDRFKKLQSGEIEWSTSMRKITKISLFWDNDFQSY' A
#
# COMPACT_ATOMS: atom_id res chain seq x y z
N MET A 1 7.19 -5.25 -13.50
CA MET A 1 5.74 -5.02 -13.57
C MET A 1 5.13 -5.18 -12.18
N PRO A 2 4.07 -4.42 -11.83
CA PRO A 2 3.25 -4.75 -10.68
C PRO A 2 2.59 -6.12 -10.88
N PRO A 3 2.38 -6.92 -9.81
CA PRO A 3 1.66 -8.18 -9.90
C PRO A 3 0.21 -7.94 -10.32
N SER A 4 -0.41 -8.94 -10.95
CA SER A 4 -1.86 -8.93 -11.27
C SER A 4 -2.77 -8.76 -10.05
N ALA A 5 -2.23 -8.89 -8.84
CA ALA A 5 -2.92 -8.64 -7.58
C ALA A 5 -3.17 -7.14 -7.32
N VAL A 6 -2.49 -6.23 -8.03
CA VAL A 6 -2.68 -4.78 -7.90
C VAL A 6 -3.87 -4.36 -8.75
N LYS A 7 -4.99 -3.99 -8.13
CA LYS A 7 -6.24 -3.65 -8.81
C LYS A 7 -6.66 -2.19 -8.60
N THR A 8 -6.27 -1.59 -7.48
CA THR A 8 -6.65 -0.22 -7.11
C THR A 8 -5.45 0.73 -7.05
N VAL A 9 -5.72 2.04 -6.99
CA VAL A 9 -4.69 3.05 -6.72
C VAL A 9 -4.05 2.83 -5.35
N GLU A 10 -4.83 2.35 -4.37
CA GLU A 10 -4.33 1.98 -3.06
C GLU A 10 -3.34 0.80 -3.13
N ASP A 11 -3.66 -0.24 -3.90
CA ASP A 11 -2.74 -1.35 -4.13
C ASP A 11 -1.44 -0.89 -4.81
N LEU A 12 -1.51 0.09 -5.72
CA LEU A 12 -0.32 0.68 -6.33
C LEU A 12 0.55 1.38 -5.29
N ILE A 13 -0.05 2.09 -4.33
CA ILE A 13 0.65 2.75 -3.23
C ILE A 13 1.31 1.69 -2.33
N PHE A 14 0.58 0.65 -1.93
CA PHE A 14 1.13 -0.45 -1.13
C PHE A 14 2.27 -1.18 -1.83
N TRP A 15 2.16 -1.40 -3.14
CA TRP A 15 3.21 -2.05 -3.93
C TRP A 15 4.49 -1.23 -3.98
N GLN A 16 4.39 0.10 -4.11
CA GLN A 16 5.56 0.98 -4.08
C GLN A 16 6.15 1.07 -2.67
N TYR A 17 5.31 1.10 -1.64
CA TYR A 17 5.76 1.11 -0.25
C TYR A 17 6.49 -0.19 0.13
N ALA A 18 6.00 -1.35 -0.32
CA ALA A 18 6.65 -2.64 -0.15
C ALA A 18 8.06 -2.68 -0.77
N LYS A 19 8.25 -2.06 -1.95
CA LYS A 19 9.57 -1.93 -2.57
C LYS A 19 10.51 -1.02 -1.78
N ILE A 20 10.00 0.08 -1.23
CA ILE A 20 10.78 0.99 -0.37
C ILE A 20 11.25 0.23 0.87
N ILE A 21 10.36 -0.51 1.53
CA ILE A 21 10.70 -1.34 2.69
C ILE A 21 11.75 -2.38 2.34
N SER A 22 11.59 -3.09 1.21
CA SER A 22 12.59 -4.05 0.73
C SER A 22 13.96 -3.41 0.53
N LYS A 23 14.00 -2.22 -0.10
CA LYS A 23 15.23 -1.48 -0.31
C LYS A 23 15.88 -1.05 1.00
N SER A 24 15.09 -0.54 1.95
CA SER A 24 15.57 -0.10 3.27
C SER A 24 16.07 -1.27 4.13
N ALA A 25 15.49 -2.47 3.97
CA ALA A 25 15.92 -3.67 4.69
C ALA A 25 17.22 -4.29 4.14
N GLY A 26 17.89 -3.65 3.17
CA GLY A 26 19.09 -4.19 2.53
C GLY A 26 18.83 -5.42 1.64
N MET A 27 17.58 -5.88 1.54
CA MET A 27 17.17 -6.91 0.60
C MET A 27 17.06 -6.28 -0.79
N GLY A 28 18.10 -6.47 -1.60
CA GLY A 28 18.18 -5.95 -2.96
C GLY A 28 16.93 -6.24 -3.81
N LYS A 29 16.81 -5.51 -4.93
CA LYS A 29 15.64 -5.47 -5.84
C LYS A 29 15.12 -6.82 -6.38
N LYS A 30 15.75 -7.95 -6.07
CA LYS A 30 15.47 -9.30 -6.60
C LYS A 30 14.63 -10.18 -5.67
N ASN A 31 14.37 -9.78 -4.42
CA ASN A 31 13.53 -10.56 -3.51
C ASN A 31 12.04 -10.28 -3.74
N TYR A 32 11.54 -10.68 -4.91
CA TYR A 32 10.12 -10.57 -5.25
C TYR A 32 9.21 -11.20 -4.19
N GLY A 33 9.63 -12.34 -3.60
CA GLY A 33 8.91 -12.97 -2.49
C GLY A 33 8.81 -12.09 -1.25
N PHE A 34 9.88 -11.37 -0.90
CA PHE A 34 9.88 -10.44 0.24
C PHE A 34 9.01 -9.21 -0.03
N ILE A 35 9.10 -8.64 -1.24
CA ILE A 35 8.26 -7.52 -1.66
C ILE A 35 6.78 -7.92 -1.63
N MET A 36 6.45 -9.13 -2.09
CA MET A 36 5.09 -9.66 -2.07
C MET A 36 4.59 -9.91 -0.64
N ASP A 37 5.43 -10.42 0.27
CA ASP A 37 5.09 -10.58 1.69
C ASP A 37 4.77 -9.22 2.34
N ARG A 38 5.59 -8.20 2.10
CA ARG A 38 5.34 -6.84 2.60
C ARG A 38 4.08 -6.22 1.99
N PHE A 39 3.85 -6.41 0.70
CA PHE A 39 2.65 -5.94 0.01
C PHE A 39 1.38 -6.55 0.62
N LYS A 40 1.35 -7.88 0.79
CA LYS A 40 0.20 -8.57 1.41
C LYS A 40 -0.06 -8.10 2.83
N LYS A 41 0.99 -7.88 3.62
CA LYS A 41 0.87 -7.39 5.00
C LYS A 41 0.42 -5.93 5.10
N LEU A 42 0.75 -5.10 4.12
CA LEU A 42 0.20 -3.75 4.01
C LEU A 42 -1.29 -3.80 3.64
N GLN A 43 -1.65 -4.70 2.71
CA GLN A 43 -3.03 -4.89 2.27
C GLN A 43 -3.92 -5.50 3.37
N SER A 44 -3.40 -6.42 4.19
CA SER A 44 -4.13 -7.00 5.32
C SER A 44 -4.20 -6.08 6.55
N GLY A 45 -3.44 -4.98 6.55
CA GLY A 45 -3.32 -4.08 7.69
C GLY A 45 -2.42 -4.59 8.82
N GLU A 46 -1.74 -5.74 8.65
CA GLU A 46 -0.74 -6.26 9.60
C GLU A 46 0.47 -5.32 9.74
N ILE A 47 0.85 -4.64 8.64
CA ILE A 47 1.86 -3.59 8.66
C ILE A 47 1.14 -2.27 8.49
N GLU A 48 1.18 -1.48 9.56
CA GLU A 48 0.76 -0.10 9.49
C GLU A 48 1.84 0.75 8.81
N TRP A 49 1.59 1.14 7.56
CA TRP A 49 2.32 2.26 6.95
C TRP A 49 1.99 3.58 7.67
N SER A 50 2.85 4.59 7.49
CA SER A 50 2.87 5.84 8.28
C SER A 50 1.49 6.40 8.65
N THR A 51 1.31 6.82 9.90
CA THR A 51 0.06 7.33 10.48
C THR A 51 -0.58 8.47 9.67
N SER A 52 0.25 9.34 9.07
CA SER A 52 -0.19 10.45 8.22
C SER A 52 -0.92 9.99 6.96
N MET A 53 -0.49 8.88 6.37
CA MET A 53 -1.11 8.37 5.15
C MET A 53 -2.43 7.64 5.43
N ARG A 54 -2.53 6.92 6.57
CA ARG A 54 -3.81 6.39 7.06
C ARG A 54 -4.85 7.51 7.22
N LYS A 55 -4.41 8.66 7.74
CA LYS A 55 -5.26 9.83 7.90
C LYS A 55 -5.72 10.38 6.53
N ILE A 56 -4.82 10.44 5.54
CA ILE A 56 -5.17 10.86 4.18
C ILE A 56 -6.18 9.90 3.54
N THR A 57 -5.98 8.59 3.62
CA THR A 57 -6.94 7.59 3.10
C THR A 57 -8.29 7.66 3.82
N LYS A 58 -8.29 7.84 5.14
CA LYS A 58 -9.52 7.95 5.91
C LYS A 58 -10.29 9.23 5.59
N ILE A 59 -9.57 10.33 5.37
CA ILE A 59 -10.14 11.60 4.93
C ILE A 59 -10.70 11.45 3.51
N SER A 60 -9.98 10.83 2.56
CA SER A 60 -10.48 10.66 1.20
C SER A 60 -11.76 9.80 1.14
N LEU A 61 -11.81 8.70 1.90
CA LEU A 61 -13.01 7.86 2.00
C LEU A 61 -14.21 8.59 2.64
N PHE A 62 -13.94 9.55 3.53
CA PHE A 62 -14.95 10.40 4.13
C PHE A 62 -15.52 11.38 3.07
N TRP A 63 -14.64 12.08 2.35
CA TRP A 63 -15.08 12.99 1.27
C TRP A 63 -15.80 12.25 0.13
N ASP A 64 -15.36 11.04 -0.25
CA ASP A 64 -16.03 10.26 -1.31
C ASP A 64 -17.47 9.86 -0.93
N ASN A 65 -17.75 9.59 0.36
CA ASN A 65 -19.11 9.32 0.84
C ASN A 65 -19.99 10.57 0.83
N ASP A 66 -19.43 11.71 1.23
CA ASP A 66 -20.17 12.98 1.25
C ASP A 66 -20.53 13.44 -0.18
N PHE A 67 -19.65 13.19 -1.17
CA PHE A 67 -19.91 13.53 -2.57
C PHE A 67 -20.96 12.63 -3.25
N GLN A 68 -21.20 11.41 -2.75
CA GLN A 68 -22.27 10.53 -3.26
C GLN A 68 -23.66 10.87 -2.67
N SER A 69 -23.73 11.81 -1.72
CA SER A 69 -24.97 12.23 -1.04
C SER A 69 -25.68 13.43 -1.70
N TYR A 70 -25.17 13.91 -2.84
CA TYR A 70 -25.73 14.99 -3.67
C TYR A 70 -25.99 14.50 -5.10
#